data_AF-A0A9E8N1F0-F1
#
_entry.id   AF-A0A9E8N1F0-F1
#
_cell.length_a   1.000
_cell.length_b   1.000
_cell.length_c   1.000
_cell.angle_alpha   90.00
_cell.angle_beta   90.00
_cell.angle_gamma   90.00
#
_symmetry.space_group_name_H-M   'P 1'
#
loop_
_entity.id
_entity.type
_entity.pdbx_description
1 polymer ?
#
loop_
_entity_poly.entity_id
_entity_poly.type
_entity_poly.pdbx_seq_one_letter_code
_entity_poly.pdbx_strand_id
1 'polypeptide(L)'
;MCESADLKRVNGVIARFCHDVVAEPLCFFSEADLQSMLFAKLSMEFPEQIETSCSRGPDSKGKYKAGLVHREYGAGGGRRIDISVFDPDDVARIDEVTLKTAGKYIKPRFAIELGTEKSLDATGQISRDLDKLADATERGYLIHFFRDTSRSAVGTGRRENKEQSIESKFRNPVNKAKVPQKVRSLFFLIRVARRQKKIWGKCEMYLPETGKWQKVNLQNVCSCVAERLR
;
A
#
# COMPACT_ATOMS: atom_id res chain seq x y z
N MET A 1 12.03 -0.30 -21.65
CA MET A 1 10.89 0.65 -21.64
C MET A 1 11.22 1.74 -20.64
N CYS A 2 11.13 3.02 -21.02
CA CYS A 2 11.34 4.13 -20.08
C CYS A 2 10.16 4.16 -19.09
N GLU A 3 10.43 4.12 -17.79
CA GLU A 3 9.37 4.31 -16.78
C GLU A 3 8.68 5.66 -16.97
N SER A 4 7.34 5.67 -16.89
CA SER A 4 6.57 6.91 -16.94
C SER A 4 6.98 7.86 -15.80
N ALA A 5 6.88 9.17 -16.02
CA ALA A 5 7.20 10.16 -15.00
C ALA A 5 6.34 9.95 -13.73
N ASP A 6 5.06 9.62 -13.91
CA ASP A 6 4.15 9.37 -12.79
C ASP A 6 4.47 8.10 -12.01
N LEU A 7 4.92 7.03 -12.68
CA LEU A 7 5.39 5.84 -12.00
C LEU A 7 6.57 6.17 -11.06
N LYS A 8 7.52 6.99 -11.52
CA LYS A 8 8.64 7.44 -10.68
C LYS A 8 8.16 8.28 -9.49
N ARG A 9 7.18 9.16 -9.70
CA ARG A 9 6.57 9.98 -8.64
C ARG A 9 5.88 9.12 -7.58
N VAL A 10 5.01 8.19 -7.99
CA VAL A 10 4.33 7.25 -7.08
C VAL A 10 5.35 6.41 -6.31
N ASN A 11 6.35 5.84 -6.98
CA ASN A 11 7.42 5.07 -6.35
C ASN A 11 8.18 5.90 -5.30
N GLY A 12 8.49 7.16 -5.62
CA GLY A 12 9.14 8.09 -4.70
C GLY A 12 8.29 8.39 -3.45
N VAL A 13 6.98 8.59 -3.63
CA VAL A 13 6.04 8.79 -2.52
C VAL A 13 5.97 7.54 -1.63
N ILE A 14 5.83 6.36 -2.22
CA ILE A 14 5.77 5.08 -1.48
C ILE A 14 7.06 4.84 -0.70
N ALA A 15 8.23 5.12 -1.29
CA ALA A 15 9.51 4.96 -0.61
C ALA A 15 9.64 5.85 0.64
N ARG A 16 9.25 7.14 0.51
CA ARG A 16 9.22 8.07 1.65
C ARG A 16 8.20 7.65 2.71
N PHE A 17 7.01 7.24 2.28
CA PHE A 17 5.98 6.70 3.16
C PHE A 17 6.48 5.51 3.98
N CYS A 18 7.09 4.51 3.34
CA CYS A 18 7.62 3.34 4.03
C CYS A 18 8.74 3.71 5.02
N HIS A 19 9.61 4.65 4.65
CA HIS A 19 10.63 5.18 5.57
C HIS A 19 9.98 5.77 6.83
N ASP A 20 8.99 6.65 6.68
CA ASP A 20 8.37 7.34 7.81
C ASP A 20 7.63 6.37 8.74
N VAL A 21 6.96 5.35 8.17
CA VAL A 21 6.28 4.30 8.96
C VAL A 21 7.27 3.45 9.75
N VAL A 22 8.44 3.15 9.18
CA VAL A 22 9.49 2.40 9.88
C VAL A 22 10.21 3.26 10.91
N ALA A 23 10.36 4.57 10.66
CA ALA A 23 10.95 5.51 11.59
C ALA A 23 10.10 5.65 12.86
N GLU A 24 8.79 5.85 12.68
CA GLU A 24 7.85 6.15 13.76
C GLU A 24 6.67 5.15 13.77
N PRO A 25 6.91 3.86 14.09
CA PRO A 25 5.94 2.79 13.92
C PRO A 25 4.73 2.88 14.85
N LEU A 26 4.77 3.76 15.87
CA LEU A 26 3.67 4.01 16.79
C LEU A 26 2.74 5.14 16.33
N CYS A 27 3.20 6.04 15.45
CA CYS A 27 2.38 7.13 14.91
C CYS A 27 1.35 6.65 13.89
N PHE A 28 1.58 5.49 13.27
CA PHE A 28 0.76 4.97 12.17
C PHE A 28 0.31 3.54 12.46
N PHE A 29 -0.35 3.34 13.60
CA PHE A 29 -0.64 2.02 14.14
C PHE A 29 -1.69 1.25 13.34
N SER A 30 -2.76 1.92 12.92
CA SER A 30 -3.86 1.30 12.19
C SER A 30 -3.69 1.42 10.68
N GLU A 31 -4.38 0.55 9.95
CA GLU A 31 -4.50 0.64 8.50
C GLU A 31 -5.10 1.99 8.06
N ALA A 32 -6.07 2.52 8.80
CA ALA A 32 -6.64 3.83 8.52
C ALA A 32 -5.62 4.98 8.68
N ASP A 33 -4.69 4.89 9.64
CA ASP A 33 -3.60 5.87 9.79
C ASP A 33 -2.64 5.80 8.59
N LEU A 34 -2.28 4.58 8.19
CA LEU A 34 -1.42 4.32 7.03
C LEU A 34 -2.06 4.83 5.73
N GLN A 35 -3.34 4.51 5.51
CA GLN A 35 -4.12 4.99 4.37
C GLN A 35 -4.18 6.53 4.35
N SER A 36 -4.48 7.16 5.49
CA SER A 36 -4.59 8.62 5.58
C SER A 36 -3.26 9.32 5.26
N MET A 37 -2.16 8.79 5.79
CA MET A 37 -0.82 9.33 5.53
C MET A 37 -0.42 9.19 4.05
N LEU A 38 -0.59 7.99 3.48
CA LEU A 38 -0.20 7.75 2.08
C LEU A 38 -1.10 8.54 1.12
N PHE A 39 -2.41 8.60 1.39
CA PHE A 39 -3.35 9.42 0.65
C PHE A 39 -2.92 10.88 0.64
N ALA A 40 -2.62 11.47 1.80
CA ALA A 40 -2.19 12.86 1.89
C ALA A 40 -0.91 13.14 1.06
N LYS A 41 0.10 12.26 1.16
CA LYS A 41 1.34 12.41 0.38
C LYS A 41 1.09 12.29 -1.12
N LEU A 42 0.23 11.37 -1.55
CA LEU A 42 -0.12 11.21 -2.97
C LEU A 42 -0.95 12.39 -3.47
N SER A 43 -1.90 12.92 -2.70
CA SER A 43 -2.66 14.11 -3.09
C SER A 43 -1.80 15.37 -3.18
N MET A 44 -0.74 15.48 -2.38
CA MET A 44 0.25 16.55 -2.53
C MET A 44 1.11 16.37 -3.78
N GLU A 45 1.46 15.13 -4.11
CA GLU A 45 2.21 14.81 -5.32
C GLU A 45 1.35 15.03 -6.57
N PHE A 46 0.05 14.71 -6.53
CA PHE A 46 -0.92 14.83 -7.62
C PHE A 46 -2.06 15.80 -7.24
N PRO A 47 -1.80 17.12 -7.17
CA PRO A 47 -2.77 18.12 -6.71
C PRO A 47 -3.82 18.48 -7.77
N GLU A 48 -3.70 17.95 -8.99
CA GLU A 48 -4.53 18.32 -10.13
C GLU A 48 -6.01 17.97 -9.88
N GLN A 49 -6.88 18.91 -10.26
CA GLN A 49 -8.32 18.71 -10.29
C GLN A 49 -8.80 18.74 -11.73
N ILE A 50 -9.33 17.62 -12.20
CA ILE A 50 -9.76 17.43 -13.58
C ILE A 50 -11.27 17.69 -13.67
N GLU A 51 -11.67 18.48 -14.65
CA GLU A 51 -13.08 18.67 -14.97
C GLU A 51 -13.66 17.38 -15.56
N THR A 52 -14.78 16.92 -15.02
CA THR A 52 -15.43 15.67 -15.43
C THR A 52 -16.53 15.94 -16.45
N SER A 53 -17.08 14.87 -17.03
CA SER A 53 -18.26 14.96 -17.91
C SER A 53 -19.58 15.08 -17.12
N CYS A 54 -19.55 14.90 -15.81
CA CYS A 54 -20.71 14.96 -14.92
C CYS A 54 -21.21 16.40 -14.70
N SER A 55 -22.43 16.71 -15.17
CA SER A 55 -23.06 18.02 -14.99
C SER A 55 -23.48 18.27 -13.55
N ARG A 56 -23.42 19.54 -13.10
CA ARG A 56 -23.90 19.96 -11.75
C ARG A 56 -25.42 19.98 -11.59
N GLY A 57 -26.15 19.58 -12.62
CA GLY A 57 -27.60 19.51 -12.69
C GLY A 57 -28.03 19.23 -14.13
N PRO A 58 -29.31 18.89 -14.37
CA PRO A 58 -29.82 18.51 -15.69
C PRO A 58 -29.51 19.53 -16.80
N ASP A 59 -29.58 20.83 -16.49
CA ASP A 59 -29.37 21.92 -17.46
C ASP A 59 -28.09 22.74 -17.18
N SER A 60 -27.25 22.27 -16.26
CA SER A 60 -26.04 22.99 -15.88
C SER A 60 -24.98 22.87 -16.98
N LYS A 61 -24.52 24.02 -17.49
CA LYS A 61 -23.29 24.10 -18.31
C LYS A 61 -22.02 23.81 -17.48
N GLY A 62 -22.09 24.01 -16.17
CA GLY A 62 -20.99 23.73 -15.25
C GLY A 62 -20.85 22.24 -14.96
N LYS A 63 -19.60 21.77 -14.93
CA LYS A 63 -19.22 20.39 -14.63
C LYS A 63 -18.58 20.26 -13.25
N TYR A 64 -18.64 19.06 -12.66
CA TYR A 64 -17.89 18.77 -11.44
C TYR A 64 -16.40 18.62 -11.75
N LYS A 65 -15.57 18.79 -10.72
CA LYS A 65 -14.15 18.46 -10.78
C LYS A 65 -13.85 17.32 -9.82
N ALA A 66 -12.91 16.47 -10.17
CA ALA A 66 -12.44 15.38 -9.33
C ALA A 66 -10.90 15.38 -9.27
N GLY A 67 -10.36 15.03 -8.11
CA GLY A 67 -8.92 14.78 -7.97
C GLY A 67 -8.52 13.44 -8.58
N LEU A 68 -7.22 13.24 -8.75
CA LEU A 68 -6.67 11.98 -9.28
C LEU A 68 -6.57 10.87 -8.23
N VAL A 69 -6.46 11.22 -6.95
CA VAL A 69 -6.23 10.28 -5.83
C VAL A 69 -7.52 10.10 -5.03
N HIS A 70 -7.90 8.85 -4.79
CA HIS A 70 -9.09 8.48 -4.02
C HIS A 70 -8.78 7.37 -3.02
N ARG A 71 -9.54 7.34 -1.92
CA ARG A 71 -9.43 6.33 -0.86
C ARG A 71 -10.70 5.48 -0.81
N GLU A 72 -10.60 4.21 -0.44
CA GLU A 72 -11.74 3.28 -0.30
C GLU A 72 -12.56 3.17 -1.60
N TYR A 73 -11.89 3.21 -2.75
CA TYR A 73 -12.53 3.30 -4.05
C TYR A 73 -13.14 1.95 -4.46
N GLY A 74 -14.36 1.98 -5.01
CA GLY A 74 -15.05 0.78 -5.48
C GLY A 74 -14.39 0.18 -6.72
N ALA A 75 -13.98 -1.10 -6.64
CA ALA A 75 -13.38 -1.83 -7.76
C ALA A 75 -14.37 -2.79 -8.46
N GLY A 76 -15.66 -2.64 -8.20
CA GLY A 76 -16.70 -3.60 -8.62
C GLY A 76 -16.75 -4.87 -7.78
N GLY A 77 -17.83 -5.64 -7.90
CA GLY A 77 -18.00 -6.91 -7.18
C GLY A 77 -18.03 -6.78 -5.64
N GLY A 78 -18.42 -5.62 -5.11
CA GLY A 78 -18.42 -5.35 -3.66
C GLY A 78 -17.03 -5.13 -3.05
N ARG A 79 -15.97 -5.08 -3.86
CA ARG A 79 -14.59 -4.89 -3.42
C ARG A 79 -14.18 -3.42 -3.43
N ARG A 80 -13.23 -3.07 -2.55
CA ARG A 80 -12.61 -1.75 -2.47
C ARG A 80 -11.10 -1.85 -2.56
N ILE A 81 -10.51 -0.79 -3.10
CA ILE A 81 -9.08 -0.55 -3.13
C ILE A 81 -8.79 0.57 -2.12
N ASP A 82 -7.81 0.35 -1.25
CA ASP A 82 -7.45 1.31 -0.20
C ASP A 82 -7.12 2.67 -0.78
N ILE A 83 -6.22 2.73 -1.77
CA ILE A 83 -5.88 3.96 -2.48
C ILE A 83 -5.77 3.71 -3.99
N SER A 84 -6.46 4.55 -4.75
CA SER A 84 -6.44 4.58 -6.21
C SER A 84 -5.87 5.88 -6.72
N VAL A 85 -5.02 5.82 -7.73
CA VAL A 85 -4.56 6.97 -8.53
C VAL A 85 -5.00 6.76 -9.97
N PHE A 86 -5.77 7.69 -10.51
CA PHE A 86 -6.37 7.59 -11.84
C PHE A 86 -5.55 8.29 -12.92
N ASP A 87 -5.80 7.89 -14.16
CA ASP A 87 -5.35 8.63 -15.32
C ASP A 87 -6.23 9.89 -15.51
N PRO A 88 -5.65 11.08 -15.80
CA PRO A 88 -6.44 12.29 -16.01
C PRO A 88 -7.51 12.16 -17.10
N ASP A 89 -7.21 11.43 -18.18
CA ASP A 89 -8.16 11.26 -19.27
C ASP A 89 -9.35 10.38 -18.85
N ASP A 90 -9.11 9.39 -17.98
CA ASP A 90 -10.17 8.57 -17.40
C ASP A 90 -11.08 9.40 -16.47
N VAL A 91 -10.49 10.29 -15.67
CA VAL A 91 -11.24 11.19 -14.77
C VAL A 91 -12.09 12.18 -15.56
N ALA A 92 -11.58 12.71 -16.67
CA ALA A 92 -12.33 13.64 -17.52
C ALA A 92 -13.61 13.01 -18.10
N ARG A 93 -13.62 11.69 -18.29
CA ARG A 93 -14.76 10.92 -18.82
C ARG A 93 -15.75 10.46 -17.75
N ILE A 94 -15.55 10.78 -16.47
CA ILE A 94 -16.52 10.46 -15.41
C ILE A 94 -17.82 11.22 -15.68
N ASP A 95 -18.92 10.49 -15.83
CA ASP A 95 -20.26 11.03 -16.10
C ASP A 95 -21.21 10.88 -14.90
N GLU A 96 -20.81 10.15 -13.86
CA GLU A 96 -21.59 9.91 -12.65
C GLU A 96 -20.91 10.43 -11.38
N VAL A 97 -21.70 10.93 -10.43
CA VAL A 97 -21.23 11.40 -9.11
C VAL A 97 -20.56 10.31 -8.26
N THR A 98 -20.75 9.03 -8.60
CA THR A 98 -20.11 7.89 -7.95
C THR A 98 -18.78 7.49 -8.60
N LEU A 99 -18.18 8.40 -9.38
CA LEU A 99 -16.88 8.23 -10.06
C LEU A 99 -16.89 7.07 -11.06
N LYS A 100 -17.94 7.02 -11.88
CA LYS A 100 -18.12 6.01 -12.93
C LYS A 100 -18.19 6.66 -14.31
N THR A 101 -17.99 5.82 -15.31
CA THR A 101 -18.28 6.10 -16.72
C THR A 101 -19.24 5.05 -17.23
N ALA A 102 -20.41 5.45 -17.72
CA ALA A 102 -21.42 4.57 -18.29
C ALA A 102 -21.75 3.36 -17.37
N GLY A 103 -22.00 3.61 -16.08
CA GLY A 103 -22.39 2.60 -15.09
C GLY A 103 -21.24 1.78 -14.51
N LYS A 104 -20.00 1.97 -14.97
CA LYS A 104 -18.83 1.17 -14.57
C LYS A 104 -17.80 2.01 -13.82
N TYR A 105 -17.25 1.43 -12.76
CA TYR A 105 -16.08 1.99 -12.08
C TYR A 105 -14.92 2.10 -13.07
N ILE A 106 -14.31 3.28 -13.14
CA ILE A 106 -13.07 3.47 -13.90
C ILE A 106 -11.93 2.68 -13.26
N LYS A 107 -11.00 2.18 -14.07
CA LYS A 107 -9.87 1.40 -13.59
C LYS A 107 -8.76 2.33 -13.08
N PRO A 108 -8.19 2.08 -11.90
CA PRO A 108 -7.07 2.88 -11.44
C PRO A 108 -5.84 2.63 -12.30
N ARG A 109 -5.06 3.70 -12.53
CA ARG A 109 -3.74 3.60 -13.15
C ARG A 109 -2.75 2.96 -12.18
N PHE A 110 -2.80 3.42 -10.94
CA PHE A 110 -2.10 2.81 -9.81
C PHE A 110 -3.10 2.41 -8.72
N ALA A 111 -3.00 1.17 -8.24
CA ALA A 111 -3.79 0.66 -7.12
C ALA A 111 -2.86 0.30 -5.97
N ILE A 112 -3.26 0.59 -4.74
CA ILE A 112 -2.45 0.33 -3.54
C ILE A 112 -3.34 -0.32 -2.49
N GLU A 113 -2.83 -1.39 -1.88
CA GLU A 113 -3.43 -2.09 -0.73
C GLU A 113 -2.44 -2.06 0.43
N LEU A 114 -2.93 -1.74 1.62
CA LEU A 114 -2.15 -1.62 2.85
C LEU A 114 -2.58 -2.71 3.84
N GLY A 115 -1.61 -3.45 4.37
CA GLY A 115 -1.87 -4.52 5.32
C GLY A 115 -1.24 -4.29 6.69
N THR A 116 -1.97 -4.68 7.74
CA THR A 116 -1.49 -4.75 9.14
C THR A 116 -1.80 -6.14 9.76
N GLU A 117 -1.44 -6.37 11.03
CA GLU A 117 -1.56 -7.68 11.72
C GLU A 117 -3.01 -8.11 12.08
N LYS A 118 -3.97 -8.08 11.13
CA LYS A 118 -5.39 -8.19 11.50
C LYS A 118 -6.11 -9.48 11.12
N SER A 119 -5.56 -10.35 10.28
CA SER A 119 -6.31 -11.53 9.82
C SER A 119 -5.79 -12.87 10.36
N LEU A 120 -6.75 -13.72 10.74
CA LEU A 120 -6.53 -15.15 10.99
C LEU A 120 -6.19 -15.90 9.67
N ASP A 121 -6.61 -15.35 8.53
CA ASP A 121 -6.34 -15.85 7.17
C ASP A 121 -5.53 -14.82 6.35
N ALA A 122 -4.28 -14.64 6.73
CA ALA A 122 -3.36 -13.74 6.03
C ALA A 122 -3.10 -14.19 4.57
N THR A 123 -3.09 -15.49 4.30
CA THR A 123 -2.85 -16.04 2.96
C THR A 123 -4.00 -15.67 2.01
N GLY A 124 -5.25 -15.93 2.42
CA GLY A 124 -6.40 -15.59 1.60
C GLY A 124 -6.57 -14.10 1.42
N GLN A 125 -6.23 -13.29 2.43
CA GLN A 125 -6.24 -11.83 2.30
C GLN A 125 -5.21 -11.34 1.27
N ILE A 126 -3.94 -11.75 1.40
CA ILE A 126 -2.89 -11.39 0.43
C ILE A 126 -3.30 -11.79 -0.99
N SER A 127 -3.85 -13.00 -1.19
CA SER A 127 -4.29 -13.44 -2.52
C SER A 127 -5.37 -12.52 -3.10
N ARG A 128 -6.40 -12.17 -2.32
CA ARG A 128 -7.48 -11.27 -2.76
C ARG A 128 -6.97 -9.87 -3.08
N ASP A 129 -6.02 -9.37 -2.29
CA ASP A 129 -5.42 -8.06 -2.51
C ASP A 129 -4.58 -8.07 -3.79
N LEU A 130 -3.77 -9.11 -4.03
CA LEU A 130 -3.02 -9.27 -5.27
C LEU A 130 -3.94 -9.33 -6.51
N ASP A 131 -5.07 -10.03 -6.42
CA ASP A 131 -6.05 -10.09 -7.52
C ASP A 131 -6.65 -8.72 -7.83
N LYS A 132 -7.01 -7.93 -6.81
CA LYS A 132 -7.47 -6.54 -7.00
C LYS A 132 -6.40 -5.67 -7.66
N LEU A 133 -5.16 -5.79 -7.21
CA LEU A 133 -4.04 -4.98 -7.65
C LEU A 133 -3.60 -5.29 -9.08
N ALA A 134 -3.81 -6.52 -9.55
CA ALA A 134 -3.51 -6.93 -10.91
C ALA A 134 -4.38 -6.21 -11.96
N ASP A 135 -5.57 -5.74 -11.58
CA ASP A 135 -6.52 -5.05 -12.45
C ASP A 135 -6.14 -3.59 -12.76
N ALA A 136 -5.15 -3.02 -12.04
CA ALA A 136 -4.65 -1.67 -12.29
C ALA A 136 -4.08 -1.55 -13.72
N THR A 137 -4.24 -0.40 -14.38
CA THR A 137 -3.80 -0.25 -15.79
C THR A 137 -2.30 -0.08 -15.94
N GLU A 138 -1.57 0.40 -14.92
CA GLU A 138 -0.10 0.50 -14.94
C GLU A 138 0.58 -0.35 -13.87
N ARG A 139 0.29 -0.14 -12.58
CA ARG A 139 0.96 -0.89 -11.49
C ARG A 139 0.12 -1.02 -10.22
N GLY A 140 0.15 -2.20 -9.63
CA GLY A 140 -0.40 -2.45 -8.30
C GLY A 140 0.68 -2.46 -7.22
N TYR A 141 0.35 -2.06 -6.00
CA TYR A 141 1.25 -2.07 -4.85
C TYR A 141 0.61 -2.75 -3.64
N LEU A 142 1.24 -3.79 -3.14
CA LEU A 142 0.86 -4.44 -1.87
C LEU A 142 1.89 -4.08 -0.81
N ILE A 143 1.50 -3.35 0.23
CA ILE A 143 2.42 -2.86 1.26
C ILE A 143 1.94 -3.31 2.63
N HIS A 144 2.70 -4.17 3.30
CA HIS A 144 2.32 -4.75 4.58
C HIS A 144 3.34 -4.43 5.67
N PHE A 145 2.84 -3.97 6.81
CA PHE A 145 3.63 -3.72 8.01
C PHE A 145 3.18 -4.62 9.15
N PHE A 146 4.04 -5.55 9.56
CA PHE A 146 3.90 -6.32 10.78
C PHE A 146 4.74 -5.67 11.89
N ARG A 147 4.17 -5.47 13.07
CA ARG A 147 4.75 -4.80 14.24
C ARG A 147 4.79 -5.75 15.45
N ASP A 148 5.92 -6.41 15.65
CA ASP A 148 6.16 -7.19 16.87
C ASP A 148 6.36 -6.27 18.08
N THR A 149 5.29 -6.08 18.86
CA THR A 149 5.26 -5.31 20.11
C THR A 149 5.63 -6.12 21.36
N SER A 150 5.98 -7.40 21.21
CA SER A 150 6.30 -8.28 22.33
C SER A 150 7.52 -7.79 23.10
N ARG A 151 7.35 -7.70 24.43
CA ARG A 151 8.43 -7.40 25.40
C ARG A 151 9.09 -8.67 25.98
N SER A 152 8.68 -9.85 25.53
CA SER A 152 9.16 -11.13 26.08
C SER A 152 10.67 -11.30 25.86
N ALA A 153 11.38 -11.70 26.91
CA ALA A 153 12.81 -11.97 26.83
C ALA A 153 13.11 -13.18 25.93
N VAL A 154 14.24 -13.12 25.21
CA VAL A 154 14.77 -14.25 24.44
C VAL A 154 15.03 -15.45 25.36
N GLY A 155 14.69 -16.65 24.90
CA GLY A 155 14.83 -17.90 25.67
C GLY A 155 13.64 -18.22 26.59
N THR A 156 12.54 -17.46 26.48
CA THR A 156 11.30 -17.77 27.20
C THR A 156 10.30 -18.45 26.26
N GLY A 157 9.50 -19.38 26.77
CA GLY A 157 8.42 -20.01 25.98
C GLY A 157 7.42 -18.97 25.41
N ARG A 158 7.18 -17.86 26.13
CA ARG A 158 6.38 -16.73 25.61
C ARG A 158 7.00 -16.09 24.36
N ARG A 159 8.33 -16.02 24.28
CA ARG A 159 9.02 -15.49 23.10
C ARG A 159 8.99 -16.49 21.95
N GLU A 160 9.21 -17.77 22.22
CA GLU A 160 9.14 -18.84 21.22
C GLU A 160 7.76 -18.88 20.57
N ASN A 161 6.70 -18.83 21.37
CA ASN A 161 5.31 -18.76 20.88
C ASN A 161 5.07 -17.54 19.99
N LYS A 162 5.65 -16.37 20.32
CA LYS A 162 5.52 -15.17 19.47
C LYS A 162 6.29 -15.32 18.16
N GLU A 163 7.51 -15.85 18.15
CA GLU A 163 8.26 -16.10 16.91
C GLU A 163 7.53 -17.13 16.02
N GLN A 164 6.98 -18.21 16.60
CA GLN A 164 6.14 -19.16 15.87
C GLN A 164 4.88 -18.50 15.30
N SER A 165 4.26 -17.58 16.04
CA SER A 165 3.12 -16.81 15.53
C SER A 165 3.51 -15.86 14.41
N ILE A 166 4.67 -15.21 14.46
CA ILE A 166 5.19 -14.36 13.38
C ILE A 166 5.45 -15.21 12.13
N GLU A 167 6.06 -16.38 12.32
CA GLU A 167 6.36 -17.29 11.23
C GLU A 167 5.09 -17.80 10.55
N SER A 168 4.14 -18.32 11.33
CA SER A 168 2.91 -18.91 10.80
C SER A 168 1.93 -17.88 10.23
N LYS A 169 1.75 -16.72 10.88
CA LYS A 169 0.72 -15.73 10.49
C LYS A 169 1.20 -14.67 9.51
N PHE A 170 2.51 -14.48 9.37
CA PHE A 170 3.05 -13.43 8.52
C PHE A 170 4.09 -13.92 7.53
N ARG A 171 5.22 -14.46 8.00
CA ARG A 171 6.32 -14.84 7.10
C ARG A 171 5.92 -15.95 6.13
N ASN A 172 5.27 -17.01 6.60
CA ASN A 172 4.83 -18.10 5.74
C ASN A 172 3.82 -17.67 4.67
N PRO A 173 2.74 -16.94 5.00
CA PRO A 173 1.84 -16.37 3.98
C PRO A 173 2.56 -15.50 2.94
N VAL A 174 3.46 -14.62 3.39
CA VAL A 174 4.26 -13.75 2.50
C VAL A 174 5.17 -14.56 1.60
N ASN A 175 5.90 -15.54 2.14
CA ASN A 175 6.85 -16.36 1.39
C ASN A 175 6.15 -17.24 0.33
N LYS A 176 4.86 -17.57 0.54
CA LYS A 176 4.05 -18.40 -0.38
C LYS A 176 3.27 -17.57 -1.40
N ALA A 177 3.23 -16.25 -1.25
CA ALA A 177 2.44 -15.38 -2.10
C ALA A 177 2.97 -15.38 -3.54
N LYS A 178 2.09 -15.63 -4.50
CA LYS A 178 2.40 -15.55 -5.93
C LYS A 178 2.07 -14.15 -6.43
N VAL A 179 3.06 -13.27 -6.42
CA VAL A 179 2.88 -11.86 -6.80
C VAL A 179 2.79 -11.74 -8.33
N PRO A 180 1.70 -11.18 -8.89
CA PRO A 180 1.60 -10.93 -10.32
C PRO A 180 2.70 -9.97 -10.81
N GLN A 181 3.16 -10.11 -12.05
CA GLN A 181 4.28 -9.32 -12.60
C GLN A 181 4.06 -7.79 -12.53
N LYS A 182 2.80 -7.36 -12.64
CA LYS A 182 2.37 -5.96 -12.59
C LYS A 182 2.25 -5.40 -11.18
N VAL A 183 2.36 -6.25 -10.17
CA VAL A 183 2.25 -5.86 -8.76
C VAL A 183 3.64 -5.81 -8.16
N ARG A 184 3.93 -4.75 -7.39
CA ARG A 184 5.10 -4.67 -6.52
C ARG A 184 4.66 -4.91 -5.09
N SER A 185 5.39 -5.73 -4.36
CA SER A 185 5.07 -6.06 -2.99
C SER A 185 6.20 -5.66 -2.05
N LEU A 186 5.83 -5.06 -0.92
CA LEU A 186 6.72 -4.58 0.12
C LEU A 186 6.19 -5.13 1.46
N PHE A 187 6.98 -6.00 2.11
CA PHE A 187 6.62 -6.57 3.41
C PHE A 187 7.67 -6.22 4.44
N PHE A 188 7.22 -5.66 5.57
CA PHE A 188 8.08 -5.22 6.66
C PHE A 188 7.71 -5.92 7.95
N LEU A 189 8.72 -6.43 8.66
CA LEU A 189 8.63 -6.82 10.06
C LEU A 189 9.39 -5.81 10.90
N ILE A 190 8.65 -5.05 11.71
CA ILE A 190 9.15 -4.02 12.61
C ILE A 190 9.08 -4.59 14.02
N ARG A 191 10.20 -4.60 14.75
CA ARG A 191 10.26 -5.20 16.10
C ARG A 191 10.37 -4.11 17.17
N VAL A 192 9.24 -3.54 17.60
CA VAL A 192 9.18 -2.31 18.40
C VAL A 192 9.80 -2.42 19.80
N ALA A 193 9.85 -3.60 20.44
CA ALA A 193 10.22 -3.74 21.86
C ALA A 193 11.29 -4.80 22.20
N ARG A 194 12.18 -5.16 21.26
CA ARG A 194 13.33 -6.05 21.53
C ARG A 194 14.37 -5.39 22.47
N ARG A 195 14.38 -5.77 23.75
CA ARG A 195 15.44 -5.54 24.79
C ARG A 195 16.15 -4.16 24.73
N GLN A 196 15.74 -3.18 25.55
CA GLN A 196 16.48 -1.98 26.09
C GLN A 196 17.65 -1.29 25.30
N LYS A 197 17.97 -1.64 24.06
CA LYS A 197 18.97 -1.02 23.19
C LYS A 197 18.23 -0.52 21.96
N LYS A 198 18.14 0.80 21.87
CA LYS A 198 17.60 1.64 20.77
C LYS A 198 17.10 0.84 19.56
N ILE A 199 15.78 0.67 19.51
CA ILE A 199 15.04 0.07 18.39
C ILE A 199 14.56 1.17 17.43
N TRP A 200 15.28 2.29 17.42
CA TRP A 200 15.09 3.31 16.41
C TRP A 200 15.78 2.80 15.16
N GLY A 201 14.97 2.49 14.16
CA GLY A 201 15.44 2.36 12.81
C GLY A 201 16.05 1.02 12.38
N LYS A 202 15.44 -0.09 12.78
CA LYS A 202 15.74 -1.42 12.20
C LYS A 202 14.45 -2.18 11.90
N CYS A 203 14.26 -2.57 10.65
CA CYS A 203 13.20 -3.48 10.23
C CYS A 203 13.81 -4.69 9.51
N GLU A 204 13.01 -5.73 9.31
CA GLU A 204 13.31 -6.78 8.34
C GLU A 204 12.38 -6.58 7.14
N MET A 205 12.93 -6.55 5.93
CA MET A 205 12.18 -6.46 4.68
C MET A 205 12.27 -7.79 3.92
N TYR A 206 11.15 -8.25 3.38
CA TYR A 206 11.14 -9.45 2.54
C TYR A 206 11.68 -9.15 1.14
N LEU A 207 12.55 -10.02 0.64
CA LEU A 207 13.14 -9.96 -0.70
C LEU A 207 12.67 -11.17 -1.53
N PRO A 208 11.64 -11.02 -2.37
CA PRO A 208 11.08 -12.11 -3.17
C PRO A 208 12.10 -12.82 -4.06
N GLU A 209 13.11 -12.11 -4.58
CA GLU A 209 14.16 -12.65 -5.45
C GLU A 209 14.96 -13.77 -4.77
N THR A 210 15.17 -13.61 -3.46
CA THR A 210 15.99 -14.52 -2.66
C THR A 210 15.16 -15.39 -1.73
N GLY A 211 13.87 -15.07 -1.58
CA GLY A 211 12.99 -15.65 -0.58
C GLY A 211 13.41 -15.35 0.87
N LYS A 212 14.25 -14.34 1.10
CA LYS A 212 14.84 -14.05 2.42
C LYS A 212 14.31 -12.76 3.04
N TRP A 213 14.33 -12.72 4.36
CA TRP A 213 14.09 -11.53 5.15
C TRP A 213 15.43 -10.86 5.49
N GLN A 214 15.65 -9.66 4.96
CA GLN A 214 16.87 -8.90 5.18
C GLN A 214 16.67 -7.82 6.23
N LYS A 215 17.64 -7.67 7.14
CA LYS A 215 17.67 -6.53 8.07
C LYS A 215 18.02 -5.25 7.30
N VAL A 216 17.18 -4.23 7.45
CA VAL A 216 17.37 -2.92 6.83
C VAL A 216 17.47 -1.88 7.94
N ASN A 217 18.54 -1.07 7.89
CA ASN A 217 18.69 0.09 8.76
C ASN A 217 17.81 1.23 8.21
N LEU A 218 17.30 2.08 9.10
CA LEU A 218 16.38 3.16 8.75
C LEU A 218 16.90 4.09 7.67
N GLN A 219 18.18 4.45 7.74
CA GLN A 219 18.82 5.33 6.76
C GLN A 219 18.74 4.77 5.33
N ASN A 220 18.57 3.45 5.20
CA ASN A 220 18.55 2.74 3.93
C ASN A 220 17.14 2.31 3.50
N VAL A 221 16.10 2.50 4.33
CA VAL A 221 14.74 2.03 3.99
C VAL A 221 14.26 2.69 2.71
N CYS A 222 14.42 4.01 2.58
CA CYS A 222 13.97 4.74 1.40
C CYS A 222 14.68 4.25 0.12
N SER A 223 16.01 4.06 0.16
CA SER A 223 16.77 3.59 -0.99
C SER A 223 16.45 2.13 -1.35
N CYS A 224 16.33 1.25 -0.36
CA CYS A 224 15.97 -0.16 -0.58
C CYS A 224 14.57 -0.28 -1.19
N VAL A 225 13.60 0.52 -0.72
CA VAL A 225 12.25 0.53 -1.31
C VAL A 225 12.29 1.09 -2.72
N ALA A 226 12.98 2.20 -2.95
CA ALA A 226 13.07 2.80 -4.28
C ALA A 226 13.71 1.85 -5.31
N GLU A 227 14.73 1.10 -4.92
CA GLU A 227 15.32 0.04 -5.76
C GLU A 227 14.32 -1.07 -6.06
N ARG A 228 13.54 -1.49 -5.06
CA ARG A 228 12.56 -2.57 -5.19
C ARG A 228 11.38 -2.23 -6.10
N LEU A 229 11.04 -0.95 -6.20
CA LEU A 229 9.88 -0.48 -6.95
C LEU A 229 10.14 -0.23 -8.43
N ARG A 230 11.42 -0.24 -8.87
CA ARG A 230 11.80 -0.23 -10.29
C ARG A 230 11.27 -1.51 -10.97
#